data_AF-A0A524QPU3-F1
#
_entry.id   AF-A0A524QPU3-F1
#
_cell.length_a   1.000
_cell.length_b   1.000
_cell.length_c   1.000
_cell.angle_alpha   90.00
_cell.angle_beta   90.00
_cell.angle_gamma   90.00
#
_symmetry.space_group_name_H-M   'P 1'
#
loop_
_entity.id
_entity.type
_entity.pdbx_description
1 polymer ?
#
loop_
_entity_poly.entity_id
_entity_poly.type
_entity_poly.pdbx_seq_one_letter_code
_entity_poly.pdbx_strand_id
1 'polypeptide(L)'
;MNTLKLPTQLLPLLTEYKDLLQQVDVWFDRCQTKIGSQLIHCRRGCSECCRGLFDITLLEVALLQQGLAQLPAEVQGRVLQKSRYRLEELQSRWSGFTSPWLLNSLPEENWTAMPEGDLTPCPLLDSDGDCLVYAYRPMTCRLHGIPNIDLSGESFSDDFCSHNFIGI
;
A
#
# COMPACT_ATOMS: atom_id res chain seq x y z
N MET A 1 3.23 -14.87 -13.84
CA MET A 1 3.18 -13.39 -13.84
C MET A 1 4.54 -12.89 -14.27
N ASN A 2 4.60 -11.99 -15.25
CA ASN A 2 5.87 -11.38 -15.65
C ASN A 2 6.28 -10.37 -14.58
N THR A 3 7.46 -10.55 -14.00
CA THR A 3 8.09 -9.54 -13.14
C THR A 3 8.26 -8.25 -13.94
N LEU A 4 7.91 -7.12 -13.33
CA LEU A 4 8.12 -5.81 -13.95
C LEU A 4 9.63 -5.61 -14.02
N LYS A 5 10.16 -5.48 -15.24
CA LYS A 5 11.55 -5.10 -15.45
C LYS A 5 11.59 -3.61 -15.66
N LEU A 6 11.96 -2.86 -14.62
CA LEU A 6 12.23 -1.44 -14.77
C LEU A 6 13.43 -1.27 -15.73
N PRO A 7 13.34 -0.37 -16.72
CA PRO A 7 14.49 0.03 -17.52
C PRO A 7 15.66 0.46 -16.62
N THR A 8 16.89 0.07 -16.96
CA THR A 8 18.10 0.36 -16.15
C THR A 8 18.26 1.85 -15.84
N GLN A 9 17.85 2.71 -16.77
CA GLN A 9 17.87 4.18 -16.62
C GLN A 9 16.94 4.71 -15.50
N LEU A 10 15.96 3.92 -15.02
CA LEU A 10 15.07 4.28 -13.92
C LEU A 10 15.56 3.78 -12.55
N LEU A 11 16.66 3.03 -12.48
CA LEU A 11 17.22 2.56 -11.21
C LEU A 11 17.65 3.69 -10.25
N PRO A 12 18.23 4.81 -10.72
CA PRO A 12 18.51 5.96 -9.86
C PRO A 12 17.23 6.52 -9.24
N LEU A 13 16.17 6.69 -10.05
CA LEU A 13 14.87 7.18 -9.59
C LEU A 13 14.23 6.24 -8.56
N LEU A 14 14.37 4.93 -8.74
CA LEU A 14 13.90 3.95 -7.75
C LEU A 14 14.64 4.10 -6.41
N THR A 15 15.93 4.42 -6.45
CA THR A 15 16.73 4.69 -5.25
C THR A 15 16.26 5.97 -4.55
N GLU A 16 16.14 7.07 -5.29
CA GLU A 16 15.64 8.34 -4.76
C GLU A 16 14.23 8.20 -4.16
N TYR A 17 13.36 7.44 -4.83
CA TYR A 17 12.02 7.16 -4.34
C TYR A 17 12.03 6.33 -3.05
N LYS A 18 12.94 5.35 -2.94
CA LYS A 18 13.13 4.60 -1.70
C LYS A 18 13.61 5.50 -0.56
N ASP A 19 14.51 6.44 -0.83
CA ASP A 19 14.97 7.43 0.15
C ASP A 19 13.83 8.35 0.60
N LEU A 20 12.95 8.75 -0.32
CA LEU A 20 11.73 9.50 0.01
C LEU A 20 10.82 8.70 0.96
N LEU A 21 10.58 7.41 0.67
CA LEU A 21 9.77 6.55 1.54
C LEU A 21 10.37 6.44 2.96
N GLN A 22 11.70 6.37 3.07
CA GLN A 22 12.38 6.37 4.38
C GLN A 22 12.21 7.70 5.12
N GLN A 23 12.27 8.84 4.43
CA GLN A 23 12.00 10.14 5.04
C GLN A 23 10.56 10.23 5.57
N VAL A 24 9.60 9.63 4.86
CA VAL A 24 8.21 9.53 5.32
C VAL A 24 8.09 8.64 6.55
N ASP A 25 8.78 7.48 6.60
CA ASP A 25 8.82 6.63 7.79
C ASP A 25 9.37 7.42 9.01
N VAL A 26 10.48 8.15 8.84
CA VAL A 26 11.05 9.01 9.90
C VAL A 26 10.09 10.12 10.33
N TRP A 27 9.40 10.75 9.37
CA TRP A 27 8.39 11.75 9.68
C TRP A 27 7.25 11.16 10.51
N PHE A 28 6.72 10.01 10.10
CA PHE A 28 5.63 9.33 10.78
C PHE A 28 6.02 8.91 12.21
N ASP A 29 7.24 8.40 12.40
CA ASP A 29 7.77 8.05 13.72
C ASP A 29 7.90 9.26 14.65
N ARG A 30 8.27 10.43 14.13
CA ARG A 30 8.26 11.68 14.92
C ARG A 30 6.85 12.06 15.35
N CYS A 31 5.86 11.92 14.48
CA CYS A 31 4.46 12.17 14.81
C CYS A 31 3.97 11.24 15.93
N GLN A 32 4.22 9.94 15.79
CA GLN A 32 3.92 8.93 16.82
C GLN A 32 4.60 9.25 18.16
N THR A 33 5.88 9.62 18.14
CA THR A 33 6.65 9.93 19.35
C THR A 33 6.11 11.18 20.06
N LYS A 34 5.71 12.20 19.29
CA LYS A 34 5.23 13.47 19.84
C LYS A 34 3.81 13.38 20.39
N ILE A 35 2.92 12.67 19.70
CA ILE A 35 1.49 12.58 20.05
C ILE A 35 1.22 11.40 21.00
N GLY A 36 1.97 10.32 20.87
CA GLY A 36 1.86 9.12 21.70
C GLY A 36 0.93 8.05 21.14
N SER A 37 1.16 6.81 21.60
CA SER A 37 0.47 5.60 21.13
C SER A 37 -1.00 5.51 21.54
N GLN A 38 -1.49 6.45 22.36
CA GLN A 38 -2.90 6.51 22.78
C GLN A 38 -3.79 7.13 21.70
N LEU A 39 -3.22 7.96 20.82
CA LEU A 39 -3.94 8.59 19.72
C LEU A 39 -3.51 8.05 18.37
N ILE A 40 -2.25 7.59 18.22
CA ILE A 40 -1.77 6.94 17.00
C ILE A 40 -1.42 5.48 17.30
N HIS A 41 -2.30 4.57 16.91
CA HIS A 41 -2.18 3.13 17.12
C HIS A 41 -1.40 2.42 16.01
N CYS A 42 -1.26 3.05 14.83
CA CYS A 42 -0.60 2.48 13.67
C CYS A 42 0.86 2.12 13.99
N ARG A 43 1.20 0.83 13.87
CA ARG A 43 2.55 0.27 14.05
C ARG A 43 2.63 -1.07 13.34
N ARG A 44 3.82 -1.66 13.24
CA ARG A 44 3.97 -3.05 12.80
C ARG A 44 3.11 -3.98 13.66
N GLY A 45 2.38 -4.90 13.04
CA GLY A 45 1.36 -5.74 13.66
C GLY A 45 -0.03 -5.09 13.80
N CYS A 46 -0.20 -3.81 13.45
CA CYS A 46 -1.51 -3.21 13.24
C CYS A 46 -1.91 -3.40 11.76
N SER A 47 -3.02 -4.09 11.51
CA SER A 47 -3.42 -4.51 10.16
C SER A 47 -4.81 -4.07 9.74
N GLU A 48 -5.46 -3.18 10.49
CA GLU A 48 -6.83 -2.78 10.15
C GLU A 48 -6.91 -2.13 8.76
N CYS A 49 -5.93 -1.31 8.40
CA CYS A 49 -5.85 -0.67 7.09
C CYS A 49 -5.27 -1.60 6.00
N CYS A 50 -4.85 -2.83 6.33
CA CYS A 50 -4.25 -3.77 5.37
C CYS A 50 -5.34 -4.51 4.57
N ARG A 51 -6.24 -3.76 3.94
CA ARG A 51 -7.39 -4.23 3.17
C ARG A 51 -7.76 -3.22 2.09
N GLY A 52 -8.63 -3.64 1.18
CA GLY A 52 -9.19 -2.77 0.16
C GLY A 52 -8.34 -2.66 -1.10
N LEU A 53 -8.77 -1.77 -1.99
CA LEU A 53 -8.09 -1.41 -3.23
C LEU A 53 -7.61 0.02 -3.17
N PHE A 54 -6.39 0.23 -3.63
CA PHE A 54 -5.81 1.55 -3.88
C PHE A 54 -4.79 1.39 -5.01
N ASP A 55 -4.56 2.47 -5.74
CA ASP A 55 -3.56 2.51 -6.77
C ASP A 55 -2.15 2.68 -6.19
N ILE A 56 -1.17 2.17 -6.92
CA ILE A 56 0.25 2.34 -6.63
C ILE A 56 1.00 2.60 -7.94
N THR A 57 2.10 3.31 -7.82
CA THR A 57 2.99 3.65 -8.94
C THR A 57 3.80 2.43 -9.41
N LEU A 58 4.37 2.52 -10.62
CA LEU A 58 5.28 1.50 -11.13
C LEU A 58 6.57 1.34 -10.30
N LEU A 59 7.01 2.41 -9.61
CA LEU A 59 8.16 2.35 -8.71
C LEU A 59 7.81 1.50 -7.47
N GLU A 60 6.63 1.68 -6.89
CA GLU A 60 6.14 0.88 -5.76
C GLU A 60 5.91 -0.58 -6.16
N VAL A 61 5.38 -0.84 -7.36
CA VAL A 61 5.30 -2.22 -7.90
C VAL A 61 6.68 -2.88 -7.93
N ALA A 62 7.71 -2.17 -8.39
CA ALA A 62 9.07 -2.71 -8.42
C ALA A 62 9.64 -2.96 -7.01
N LEU A 63 9.38 -2.06 -6.05
CA LEU A 63 9.78 -2.26 -4.65
C LEU A 63 9.06 -3.45 -4.01
N LEU A 64 7.75 -3.61 -4.25
CA LEU A 64 6.99 -4.76 -3.78
C LEU A 64 7.52 -6.08 -4.38
N GLN A 65 7.90 -6.08 -5.66
CA GLN A 65 8.54 -7.24 -6.28
C GLN A 65 9.91 -7.56 -5.66
N GLN A 66 10.71 -6.54 -5.31
CA GLN A 66 11.96 -6.74 -4.57
C GLN A 66 11.73 -7.35 -3.19
N GLY A 67 10.71 -6.88 -2.47
CA GLY A 67 10.33 -7.42 -1.16
C GLY A 67 9.82 -8.86 -1.26
N LEU A 68 8.94 -9.14 -2.21
CA LEU A 68 8.40 -10.48 -2.45
C LEU A 68 9.50 -11.47 -2.81
N ALA A 69 10.46 -11.07 -3.65
CA ALA A 69 11.58 -11.93 -4.06
C ALA A 69 12.50 -12.34 -2.89
N GLN A 70 12.48 -11.61 -1.77
CA GLN A 70 13.25 -11.92 -0.56
C GLN A 70 12.56 -12.92 0.36
N LEU A 71 11.27 -13.22 0.12
CA LEU A 71 10.52 -14.18 0.93
C LEU A 71 10.86 -15.63 0.54
N PRO A 72 10.69 -16.61 1.46
CA PRO A 72 10.78 -18.03 1.11
C PRO A 72 9.82 -18.40 -0.04
N ALA A 73 10.23 -19.30 -0.92
CA ALA A 73 9.45 -19.69 -2.11
C ALA A 73 8.01 -20.16 -1.77
N GLU A 74 7.85 -20.85 -0.64
CA GLU A 74 6.55 -21.28 -0.13
C GLU A 74 5.66 -20.09 0.24
N VAL A 75 6.23 -19.07 0.90
CA VAL A 75 5.53 -17.83 1.27
C VAL A 75 5.15 -17.05 0.01
N GLN A 76 6.07 -16.94 -0.96
CA GLN A 76 5.76 -16.33 -2.26
C GLN A 76 4.58 -17.03 -2.95
N GLY A 77 4.57 -18.37 -2.91
CA GLY A 77 3.46 -19.17 -3.45
C GLY A 77 2.11 -18.82 -2.82
N ARG A 78 2.05 -18.69 -1.50
CA ARG A 78 0.83 -18.28 -0.78
C ARG A 78 0.38 -16.87 -1.14
N VAL A 79 1.30 -15.90 -1.19
CA VAL A 79 1.00 -14.52 -1.59
C VAL A 79 0.42 -14.49 -3.00
N LEU A 80 1.08 -15.17 -3.96
CA LEU A 80 0.63 -15.24 -5.34
C LEU A 80 -0.73 -15.94 -5.48
N GLN A 81 -1.01 -16.96 -4.67
CA GLN A 81 -2.32 -17.61 -4.65
C GLN A 81 -3.42 -16.64 -4.16
N LYS A 82 -3.19 -15.92 -3.06
CA LYS A 82 -4.12 -14.87 -2.59
C LYS A 82 -4.34 -13.80 -3.67
N SER A 83 -3.27 -13.36 -4.33
CA SER A 83 -3.35 -12.39 -5.42
C SER A 83 -4.17 -12.89 -6.61
N ARG A 84 -4.08 -14.18 -6.98
CA ARG A 84 -4.88 -14.76 -8.08
C ARG A 84 -6.37 -14.78 -7.77
N TYR A 85 -6.75 -15.21 -6.56
CA TYR A 85 -8.14 -15.19 -6.12
C TYR A 85 -8.70 -13.76 -6.19
N ARG A 86 -7.93 -12.79 -5.69
CA ARG A 86 -8.33 -11.39 -5.76
C ARG A 86 -8.47 -10.90 -7.20
N LEU A 87 -7.54 -11.28 -8.07
CA LEU A 87 -7.55 -10.90 -9.48
C LEU A 87 -8.80 -11.41 -10.20
N GLU A 88 -9.19 -12.67 -9.98
CA GLU A 88 -10.40 -13.27 -10.55
C GLU A 88 -11.66 -12.49 -10.14
N GLU A 89 -11.76 -12.11 -8.86
CA GLU A 89 -12.85 -11.27 -8.36
C GLU A 89 -12.89 -9.91 -9.07
N LEU A 90 -11.74 -9.22 -9.20
CA LEU A 90 -11.65 -7.93 -9.86
C LEU A 90 -12.02 -8.02 -11.35
N GLN A 91 -11.57 -9.07 -12.03
CA GLN A 91 -11.89 -9.29 -13.44
C GLN A 91 -13.38 -9.59 -13.69
N SER A 92 -14.06 -10.20 -12.71
CA SER A 92 -15.51 -10.41 -12.79
C SER A 92 -16.31 -9.10 -12.74
N ARG A 93 -15.77 -8.08 -12.06
CA ARG A 93 -16.37 -6.75 -11.94
C ARG A 93 -15.93 -5.81 -13.06
N TRP A 94 -14.67 -5.93 -13.48
CA TRP A 94 -14.05 -5.09 -14.49
C TRP A 94 -13.40 -5.96 -15.56
N SER A 95 -14.19 -6.35 -16.57
CA SER A 95 -13.74 -7.25 -17.65
C SER A 95 -12.57 -6.70 -18.47
N GLY A 96 -12.35 -5.38 -18.48
CA GLY A 96 -11.20 -4.72 -19.11
C GLY A 96 -9.91 -4.77 -18.27
N PHE A 97 -9.99 -5.14 -16.98
CA PHE A 97 -8.82 -5.24 -16.12
C PHE A 97 -8.00 -6.47 -16.51
N THR A 98 -6.98 -6.25 -17.32
CA THR A 98 -6.14 -7.30 -17.91
C THR A 98 -4.67 -6.91 -17.83
N SER A 99 -3.78 -7.89 -17.98
CA SER A 99 -2.33 -7.64 -18.07
C SER A 99 -2.03 -6.57 -19.12
N PRO A 100 -1.23 -5.53 -18.82
CA PRO A 100 -0.25 -5.43 -17.72
C PRO A 100 -0.79 -4.91 -16.36
N TRP A 101 -2.11 -4.89 -16.14
CA TRP A 101 -2.76 -4.45 -14.90
C TRP A 101 -2.54 -2.96 -14.60
N LEU A 102 -2.49 -2.14 -15.65
CA LEU A 102 -2.34 -0.70 -15.56
C LEU A 102 -3.73 -0.04 -15.53
N LEU A 103 -4.03 0.66 -14.45
CA LEU A 103 -5.30 1.37 -14.29
C LEU A 103 -5.45 2.50 -15.32
N ASN A 104 -4.35 3.13 -15.76
CA ASN A 104 -4.36 4.21 -16.75
C ASN A 104 -4.93 3.81 -18.11
N SER A 105 -5.09 2.50 -18.37
CA SER A 105 -5.74 2.00 -19.59
C SER A 105 -7.25 1.81 -19.44
N LEU A 106 -7.80 2.01 -18.23
CA LEU A 106 -9.23 1.93 -17.95
C LEU A 106 -9.88 3.33 -17.94
N PRO A 107 -11.17 3.45 -18.29
CA PRO A 107 -11.96 4.66 -18.09
C PRO A 107 -11.91 5.17 -16.65
N GLU A 108 -11.93 6.49 -16.48
CA GLU A 108 -11.76 7.14 -15.17
C GLU A 108 -12.82 6.76 -14.14
N GLU A 109 -14.05 6.59 -14.59
CA GLU A 109 -15.16 6.19 -13.72
C GLU A 109 -14.96 4.78 -13.11
N ASN A 110 -14.13 3.93 -13.73
CA ASN A 110 -13.93 2.56 -13.25
C ASN A 110 -12.91 2.47 -12.11
N TRP A 111 -11.91 3.36 -12.05
CA TRP A 111 -10.94 3.37 -10.95
C TRP A 111 -11.38 4.26 -9.79
N THR A 112 -12.18 5.30 -10.04
CA THR A 112 -12.86 6.07 -8.97
C THR A 112 -13.97 5.27 -8.28
N ALA A 113 -14.45 4.18 -8.89
CA ALA A 113 -15.39 3.23 -8.28
C ALA A 113 -14.74 2.18 -7.35
N MET A 114 -13.46 2.34 -6.96
CA MET A 114 -12.84 1.48 -5.96
C MET A 114 -13.65 1.54 -4.65
N PRO A 115 -14.19 0.41 -4.14
CA PRO A 115 -15.11 0.48 -3.01
C PRO A 115 -14.37 0.84 -1.72
N GLU A 116 -14.68 2.00 -1.14
CA GLU A 116 -14.15 2.42 0.18
C GLU A 116 -14.45 1.37 1.28
N GLY A 117 -15.56 0.64 1.13
CA GLY A 117 -15.98 -0.44 2.04
C GLY A 117 -15.38 -1.82 1.73
N ASP A 118 -14.40 -1.93 0.82
CA ASP A 118 -13.78 -3.22 0.54
C ASP A 118 -12.91 -3.69 1.70
N LEU A 119 -13.36 -4.76 2.35
CA LEU A 119 -12.68 -5.34 3.51
C LEU A 119 -11.73 -6.48 3.14
N THR A 120 -11.50 -6.72 1.85
CA THR A 120 -10.67 -7.84 1.40
C THR A 120 -9.22 -7.65 1.85
N PRO A 121 -8.64 -8.59 2.62
CA PRO A 121 -7.29 -8.44 3.14
C PRO A 121 -6.24 -8.34 2.03
N CYS A 122 -5.20 -7.53 2.29
CA CYS A 122 -4.04 -7.45 1.42
C CYS A 122 -3.37 -8.83 1.26
N PRO A 123 -3.00 -9.26 0.04
CA PRO A 123 -2.32 -10.54 -0.19
C PRO A 123 -0.99 -10.70 0.58
N LEU A 124 -0.37 -9.59 0.97
CA LEU A 124 0.89 -9.55 1.72
C LEU A 124 0.70 -9.57 3.25
N LEU A 125 -0.53 -9.58 3.73
CA LEU A 125 -0.84 -9.73 5.16
C LEU A 125 -0.74 -11.22 5.55
N ASP A 126 0.01 -11.51 6.61
CA ASP A 126 0.08 -12.84 7.20
C ASP A 126 -1.03 -13.08 8.24
N SER A 127 -1.03 -14.25 8.87
CA SER A 127 -2.02 -14.64 9.87
C SER A 127 -1.88 -13.91 11.21
N ASP A 128 -0.70 -13.35 11.47
CA ASP A 128 -0.38 -12.69 12.74
C ASP A 128 -0.65 -11.18 12.67
N GLY A 129 -1.15 -10.69 11.53
CA GLY A 129 -1.41 -9.27 11.29
C GLY A 129 -0.18 -8.50 10.80
N ASP A 130 0.89 -9.19 10.40
CA ASP A 130 2.12 -8.57 9.93
C ASP A 130 2.16 -8.49 8.40
N CYS A 131 2.67 -7.36 7.89
CA CYS A 131 2.97 -7.23 6.47
C CYS A 131 4.29 -7.96 6.18
N LEU A 132 4.21 -8.99 5.33
CA LEU A 132 5.36 -9.81 4.94
C LEU A 132 6.49 -9.01 4.30
N VAL A 133 6.17 -7.85 3.72
CA VAL A 133 7.12 -6.95 3.05
C VAL A 133 7.07 -5.53 3.63
N TYR A 134 6.88 -5.38 4.95
CA TYR A 134 6.65 -4.10 5.62
C TYR A 134 7.64 -2.99 5.18
N ALA A 135 8.93 -3.29 5.02
CA ALA A 135 9.94 -2.32 4.58
C ALA A 135 9.75 -1.83 3.11
N TYR A 136 9.03 -2.59 2.30
CA TYR A 136 8.75 -2.34 0.87
C TYR A 136 7.31 -1.89 0.61
N ARG A 137 6.54 -1.58 1.67
CA ARG A 137 5.15 -1.12 1.53
C ARG A 137 5.06 0.11 0.60
N PRO A 138 3.88 0.44 0.04
CA PRO A 138 3.67 1.68 -0.71
C PRO A 138 3.66 2.96 0.15
N MET A 139 3.65 4.12 -0.49
CA MET A 139 3.48 5.45 0.11
C MET A 139 2.15 5.54 0.86
N THR A 140 1.04 5.11 0.24
CA THR A 140 -0.30 5.10 0.85
C THR A 140 -0.31 4.38 2.19
N CYS A 141 0.35 3.21 2.28
CA CYS A 141 0.45 2.45 3.53
C CYS A 141 1.29 3.14 4.62
N ARG A 142 2.15 4.11 4.26
CA ARG A 142 2.94 4.90 5.24
C ARG A 142 2.19 6.11 5.75
N LEU A 143 1.42 6.76 4.88
CA LEU A 143 0.75 8.02 5.21
C LEU A 143 -0.61 7.80 5.87
N HIS A 144 -1.35 6.76 5.48
CA HIS A 144 -2.75 6.55 5.90
C HIS A 144 -2.98 6.53 7.42
N GLY A 145 -1.95 6.25 8.22
CA GLY A 145 -2.09 6.28 9.67
C GLY A 145 -2.46 7.65 10.24
N ILE A 146 -2.11 8.77 9.60
CA ILE A 146 -2.37 10.11 10.15
C ILE A 146 -2.95 11.06 9.09
N PRO A 147 -3.71 12.09 9.49
CA PRO A 147 -4.22 13.09 8.56
C PRO A 147 -3.10 13.75 7.76
N ASN A 148 -3.37 14.01 6.50
CA ASN A 148 -2.46 14.70 5.61
C ASN A 148 -2.73 16.20 5.68
N ILE A 149 -1.92 16.90 6.48
CA ILE A 149 -2.04 18.34 6.73
C ILE A 149 -0.98 19.09 5.93
N ASP A 150 -1.40 20.12 5.19
CA ASP A 150 -0.48 20.98 4.43
C ASP A 150 0.24 22.01 5.32
N LEU A 151 1.02 22.91 4.71
CA LEU A 151 1.74 23.95 5.44
C LEU A 151 0.84 25.09 5.97
N SER A 152 -0.39 25.21 5.46
CA SER A 152 -1.38 26.18 5.95
C SER A 152 -2.14 25.66 7.18
N GLY A 153 -2.07 24.34 7.44
CA GLY A 153 -2.81 23.67 8.50
C GLY A 153 -4.12 23.05 8.00
N GLU A 154 -4.37 23.05 6.68
CA GLU A 154 -5.54 22.45 6.07
C GLU A 154 -5.33 20.94 5.85
N SER A 155 -6.34 20.15 6.20
CA SER A 155 -6.43 18.74 5.81
C SER A 155 -6.76 18.68 4.33
N PHE A 156 -5.87 18.13 3.51
CA PHE A 156 -6.16 17.93 2.08
C PHE A 156 -6.65 16.52 1.77
N SER A 157 -6.74 15.65 2.78
CA SER A 157 -7.36 14.32 2.70
C SER A 157 -7.81 13.89 4.09
N ASP A 158 -9.09 13.56 4.19
CA ASP A 158 -9.70 13.08 5.44
C ASP A 158 -9.61 11.53 5.57
N ASP A 159 -8.90 10.89 4.64
CA ASP A 159 -8.75 9.43 4.57
C ASP A 159 -7.58 8.94 5.44
N PHE A 160 -7.80 8.92 6.75
CA PHE A 160 -6.86 8.35 7.71
C PHE A 160 -7.47 7.19 8.51
N CYS A 161 -6.61 6.44 9.19
CA CYS A 161 -6.99 5.25 9.93
C CYS A 161 -8.06 5.56 10.99
N SER A 162 -9.22 4.90 10.87
CA SER A 162 -10.37 5.02 11.79
C SER A 162 -10.08 4.61 13.24
N HIS A 163 -8.93 3.97 13.50
CA HIS A 163 -8.48 3.62 14.84
C HIS A 163 -7.66 4.71 15.53
N ASN A 164 -7.24 5.73 14.80
CA ASN A 164 -6.47 6.82 15.36
C ASN A 164 -7.38 7.98 15.75
N PHE A 165 -6.96 8.75 16.75
CA PHE A 165 -7.68 9.93 17.25
C PHE A 165 -9.10 9.65 17.74
N ILE A 166 -9.39 8.42 18.19
CA ILE A 166 -10.69 8.06 18.77
C ILE A 166 -10.93 8.88 20.05
N GLY A 167 -12.06 9.60 20.09
CA GLY A 167 -12.50 10.33 21.29
C GLY A 167 -11.87 11.71 21.48
N ILE A 168 -11.24 12.27 20.44
CA ILE A 168 -10.83 13.68 20.37
C ILE A 168 -11.95 14.53 19.79
#